data_AF-A0A968LCK7-F1
#
_entry.id   AF-A0A968LCK7-F1
#
_cell.length_a   1.000
_cell.length_b   1.000
_cell.length_c   1.000
_cell.angle_alpha   90.00
_cell.angle_beta   90.00
_cell.angle_gamma   90.00
#
_symmetry.space_group_name_H-M   'P 1'
#
loop_
_entity.id
_entity.type
_entity.pdbx_description
1 polymer ?
#
loop_
_entity_poly.entity_id
_entity_poly.type
_entity_poly.pdbx_seq_one_letter_code
_entity_poly.pdbx_strand_id
1 'polypeptide(L)'
;LTLTVLTLATTPGCLLVAWQPMPTKPGGILYAFREDAVREDEVMRPVQIETNVATPNPGDPALDATTKISTKAVDQLPDPDRRAHGFRLQRGKTLARKGSSLADTDNIFGLSFISDNPVYIQGDFNCHIGSPPTDDANGCSGIIEEFTQTINGDIDADFNETQFYTNRTSLNTNFAKPDTDWWRPSDILADAVTIISDNFCDGSIEDGFLTAGTPTTATVDATKYDKYGCLTPRAVTSYLNQNRATTLPTDGWARENPYDPTSPIKVNVSGRPFFCSNPVATDPNCLNTTGYNQASYMTFADQKQASRLDAKPTRVNAIIISGLVPSIANPSGGKRSYGGLHNFPRFIERWNQPSPLGTPTPLYISGSLVQLNFSNYATGPFSQIGWEAGAFPTGEQIKYYEPPNRRWGYDVGLQYAPASPVASRLTQVGNARSEYYEELSIDDRYICKLRNAAALTTDTQRTQDCP
;
A
#
# COMPACT_ATOMS: atom_id res chain seq x y z
N LEU A 1 19.42 9.85 -31.73
CA LEU A 1 19.10 11.02 -32.57
C LEU A 1 19.76 12.25 -31.95
N THR A 2 20.65 12.86 -32.72
CA THR A 2 21.05 14.28 -32.77
C THR A 2 21.05 15.14 -31.50
N LEU A 3 22.28 15.52 -31.14
CA LEU A 3 22.71 16.66 -30.35
C LEU A 3 22.08 17.98 -30.86
N THR A 4 21.41 18.74 -29.98
CA THR A 4 21.08 20.15 -30.23
C THR A 4 21.67 20.98 -29.10
N VAL A 5 22.84 21.59 -29.37
CA VAL A 5 23.42 22.63 -28.51
C VAL A 5 22.68 23.93 -28.82
N LEU A 6 21.95 24.47 -27.84
CA LEU A 6 21.46 25.84 -27.89
C LEU A 6 22.40 26.70 -27.04
N THR A 7 23.37 27.36 -27.69
CA THR A 7 24.16 28.44 -27.09
C THR A 7 23.32 29.71 -27.06
N LEU A 8 23.10 30.26 -25.86
CA LEU A 8 22.67 31.64 -25.65
C LEU A 8 23.66 32.35 -24.72
N ALA A 9 23.76 33.65 -24.92
CA ALA A 9 24.93 34.49 -24.70
C ALA A 9 25.41 34.64 -23.25
N THR A 10 26.68 35.05 -23.18
CA THR A 10 27.56 35.27 -22.04
C THR A 10 27.09 36.33 -21.03
N THR A 11 26.98 35.95 -19.76
CA THR A 11 27.21 36.81 -18.59
C THR A 11 28.02 36.03 -17.54
N PRO A 12 29.07 36.62 -16.91
CA PRO A 12 29.85 35.95 -15.88
C PRO A 12 29.21 36.16 -14.51
N GLY A 13 28.58 35.12 -13.97
CA GLY A 13 28.08 35.12 -12.60
C GLY A 13 27.27 33.87 -12.30
N CYS A 14 27.82 33.00 -11.44
CA CYS A 14 27.21 31.81 -10.84
C CYS A 14 26.18 31.05 -11.69
N LEU A 15 26.70 30.15 -12.52
CA LEU A 15 25.91 29.07 -13.11
C LEU A 15 25.93 27.87 -12.13
N LEU A 16 25.03 27.84 -11.15
CA LEU A 16 24.69 26.60 -10.46
C LEU A 16 23.81 25.79 -11.42
N VAL A 17 24.44 25.05 -12.33
CA VAL A 17 23.72 24.01 -13.04
C VAL A 17 23.67 22.78 -12.15
N ALA A 18 22.52 22.54 -11.54
CA ALA A 18 22.15 21.19 -11.14
C ALA A 18 21.88 20.38 -12.41
N TRP A 19 22.94 20.01 -13.15
CA TRP A 19 22.85 18.94 -14.13
C TRP A 19 22.75 17.66 -13.31
N GLN A 20 21.54 17.17 -13.04
CA GLN A 20 21.38 15.72 -12.97
C GLN A 20 21.60 15.23 -14.40
N PRO A 21 22.68 14.47 -14.69
CA PRO A 21 22.85 13.90 -16.01
C PRO A 21 21.61 13.04 -16.26
N MET A 22 20.84 13.36 -17.31
CA MET A 22 19.92 12.39 -17.89
C MET A 22 20.72 11.09 -18.06
N PRO A 23 20.23 9.95 -17.57
CA PRO A 23 21.05 8.76 -17.55
C PRO A 23 21.56 8.45 -18.96
N THR A 24 22.87 8.25 -19.10
CA THR A 24 23.50 7.89 -20.38
C THR A 24 23.10 6.49 -20.87
N LYS A 25 22.35 5.76 -20.06
CA LYS A 25 21.89 4.39 -20.28
C LYS A 25 20.36 4.34 -20.25
N PRO A 26 19.70 3.61 -21.16
CA PRO A 26 18.25 3.44 -21.14
C PRO A 26 17.84 2.53 -19.96
N GLY A 27 16.95 3.03 -19.10
CA GLY A 27 16.23 2.20 -18.12
C GLY A 27 14.89 1.73 -18.66
N GLY A 28 14.36 0.64 -18.10
CA GLY A 28 13.07 0.06 -18.48
C GLY A 28 11.90 0.61 -17.66
N ILE A 29 10.72 0.64 -18.26
CA ILE A 29 9.45 0.89 -17.57
C ILE A 29 8.55 -0.31 -17.82
N LEU A 30 7.95 -0.84 -16.75
CA LEU A 30 6.85 -1.78 -16.83
C LEU A 30 5.55 -1.00 -16.64
N TYR A 31 4.76 -0.87 -17.71
CA TYR A 31 3.41 -0.34 -17.64
C TYR A 31 2.42 -1.51 -17.63
N ALA A 32 1.56 -1.56 -16.61
CA ALA A 32 0.55 -2.58 -16.45
C ALA A 32 -0.82 -1.91 -16.28
N PHE A 33 -1.82 -2.40 -16.98
CA PHE A 33 -3.20 -1.96 -16.85
C PHE A 33 -4.12 -3.16 -16.97
N ARG A 34 -5.28 -3.08 -16.32
CA ARG A 34 -6.36 -4.05 -16.41
C ARG A 34 -7.69 -3.32 -16.49
N GLU A 35 -8.53 -3.71 -17.44
CA GLU A 35 -9.81 -3.07 -17.73
C GLU A 35 -10.94 -3.55 -16.82
N ASP A 36 -10.78 -4.72 -16.20
CA ASP A 36 -11.77 -5.30 -15.28
C ASP A 36 -11.68 -4.74 -13.85
N ALA A 37 -10.64 -3.95 -13.55
CA ALA A 37 -10.59 -3.17 -12.33
C ALA A 37 -11.49 -1.95 -12.47
N VAL A 38 -12.71 -2.07 -11.95
CA VAL A 38 -13.73 -1.03 -12.04
C VAL A 38 -13.35 0.20 -11.23
N ARG A 39 -13.25 1.35 -11.90
CA ARG A 39 -13.03 2.66 -11.25
C ARG A 39 -14.28 3.19 -10.60
N GLU A 40 -14.14 4.06 -9.61
CA GLU A 40 -15.29 4.72 -8.98
C GLU A 40 -16.05 5.62 -9.97
N ASP A 41 -15.36 6.24 -10.92
CA ASP A 41 -15.96 7.16 -11.90
C ASP A 41 -16.62 6.44 -13.09
N GLU A 42 -16.43 5.13 -13.18
CA GLU A 42 -17.13 4.25 -14.14
C GLU A 42 -18.41 3.64 -13.54
N VAL A 43 -18.60 3.71 -12.22
CA VAL A 43 -19.77 3.16 -11.56
C VAL A 43 -20.89 4.19 -11.56
N MET A 44 -21.88 3.97 -12.41
CA MET A 44 -23.15 4.69 -12.35
C MET A 44 -24.05 4.06 -11.29
N ARG A 45 -24.16 4.68 -10.11
CA ARG A 45 -25.07 4.21 -9.05
C ARG A 45 -26.54 4.56 -9.40
N PRO A 46 -27.46 3.58 -9.47
CA PRO A 46 -28.87 3.83 -9.74
C PRO A 46 -29.53 4.65 -8.62
N VAL A 47 -30.47 5.53 -9.00
CA VAL A 47 -31.35 6.22 -8.05
C VAL A 47 -32.29 5.17 -7.42
N GLN A 48 -32.27 4.97 -6.10
CA GLN A 48 -33.17 4.10 -5.30
C GLN A 48 -33.01 2.56 -5.43
N ILE A 49 -31.84 1.98 -5.17
CA ILE A 49 -31.71 0.53 -4.85
C ILE A 49 -31.20 0.31 -3.42
N GLU A 50 -31.28 -0.90 -2.87
CA GLU A 50 -30.92 -1.19 -1.47
C GLU A 50 -29.44 -0.93 -1.11
N THR A 51 -28.56 -0.77 -2.10
CA THR A 51 -27.18 -0.25 -1.96
C THR A 51 -27.07 1.25 -2.19
N ASN A 52 -28.13 1.90 -2.67
CA ASN A 52 -28.31 3.34 -2.64
C ASN A 52 -28.76 3.71 -1.22
N VAL A 53 -27.76 3.99 -0.39
CA VAL A 53 -28.00 4.51 0.94
C VAL A 53 -28.59 5.92 0.84
N ALA A 54 -29.92 5.94 0.90
CA ALA A 54 -30.79 7.08 1.09
C ALA A 54 -30.75 8.13 -0.04
N THR A 55 -31.89 8.29 -0.71
CA THR A 55 -32.24 9.49 -1.51
C THR A 55 -31.79 10.81 -0.85
N PRO A 56 -31.46 11.87 -1.61
CA PRO A 56 -30.32 12.00 -2.51
C PRO A 56 -29.68 13.38 -2.30
N ASN A 57 -28.78 13.53 -1.32
CA ASN A 57 -27.72 14.54 -1.37
C ASN A 57 -26.76 14.31 -0.20
N PRO A 58 -25.51 13.91 -0.46
CA PRO A 58 -24.69 14.31 -1.61
C PRO A 58 -24.40 13.09 -2.50
N GLY A 59 -25.01 13.05 -3.69
CA GLY A 59 -24.79 11.95 -4.65
C GLY A 59 -23.36 11.89 -5.18
N ASP A 60 -23.07 10.83 -5.93
CA ASP A 60 -21.95 10.85 -6.87
C ASP A 60 -21.93 12.18 -7.62
N PRO A 61 -20.74 12.74 -7.90
CA PRO A 61 -20.65 14.03 -8.57
C PRO A 61 -21.52 13.96 -9.83
N ALA A 62 -22.48 14.86 -9.92
CA ALA A 62 -23.44 14.86 -11.02
C ALA A 62 -22.66 14.84 -12.33
N LEU A 63 -23.08 14.00 -13.27
CA LEU A 63 -22.52 14.03 -14.62
C LEU A 63 -22.63 15.45 -15.15
N ASP A 64 -21.52 16.01 -15.61
CA ASP A 64 -21.55 17.29 -16.29
C ASP A 64 -22.55 17.19 -17.46
N ALA A 65 -23.48 18.14 -17.52
CA ALA A 65 -24.64 18.05 -18.40
C ALA A 65 -24.25 17.99 -19.89
N THR A 66 -23.06 18.48 -20.24
CA THR A 66 -22.54 18.60 -21.60
C THR A 66 -21.65 17.43 -21.97
N THR A 67 -20.69 17.08 -21.12
CA THR A 67 -19.68 16.04 -21.37
C THR A 67 -20.12 14.65 -20.93
N LYS A 68 -21.17 14.57 -20.09
CA LYS A 68 -21.62 13.35 -19.42
C LYS A 68 -20.51 12.67 -18.60
N ILE A 69 -19.53 13.45 -18.11
CA ILE A 69 -18.42 12.98 -17.27
C ILE A 69 -18.67 13.46 -15.83
N SER A 70 -18.57 12.56 -14.86
CA SER A 70 -18.63 12.89 -13.42
C SER A 70 -17.33 13.60 -12.99
N THR A 71 -17.43 14.68 -12.22
CA THR A 71 -16.24 15.34 -11.63
C THR A 71 -15.70 14.48 -10.48
N LYS A 72 -14.84 13.50 -10.80
CA LYS A 72 -14.17 12.57 -9.88
C LYS A 72 -15.11 11.86 -8.89
N ALA A 73 -15.49 10.63 -9.17
CA ALA A 73 -16.37 9.88 -8.29
C ALA A 73 -15.76 9.62 -6.91
N VAL A 74 -16.53 9.96 -5.88
CA VAL A 74 -16.18 9.74 -4.49
C VAL A 74 -17.22 8.82 -3.88
N ASP A 75 -16.77 7.66 -3.41
CA ASP A 75 -17.62 6.80 -2.60
C ASP A 75 -17.76 7.40 -1.19
N GLN A 76 -18.99 7.73 -0.80
CA GLN A 76 -19.25 8.24 0.54
C GLN A 76 -19.48 7.14 1.57
N LEU A 77 -19.86 5.96 1.12
CA LEU A 77 -20.24 4.85 1.97
C LEU A 77 -19.59 3.61 1.39
N PRO A 78 -18.46 3.17 1.96
CA PRO A 78 -17.67 2.11 1.36
C PRO A 78 -18.55 0.87 1.19
N ASP A 79 -18.67 0.40 -0.06
CA ASP A 79 -19.33 -0.86 -0.36
C ASP A 79 -18.49 -2.01 0.24
N PRO A 80 -18.99 -2.72 1.28
CA PRO A 80 -18.23 -3.78 1.94
C PRO A 80 -18.03 -5.02 1.06
N ASP A 81 -18.82 -5.17 0.00
CA ASP A 81 -18.76 -6.30 -0.92
C ASP A 81 -17.85 -5.99 -2.12
N ARG A 82 -17.54 -4.72 -2.36
CA ARG A 82 -16.62 -4.29 -3.42
C ARG A 82 -15.17 -4.32 -2.97
N ARG A 83 -14.31 -4.81 -3.87
CA ARG A 83 -12.85 -4.79 -3.70
C ARG A 83 -12.19 -4.04 -4.84
N ALA A 84 -11.15 -3.28 -4.49
CA ALA A 84 -10.27 -2.71 -5.49
C ALA A 84 -9.42 -3.83 -6.09
N HIS A 85 -9.55 -4.03 -7.40
CA HIS A 85 -8.68 -4.94 -8.14
C HIS A 85 -7.47 -4.18 -8.67
N GLY A 86 -6.33 -4.85 -8.73
CA GLY A 86 -5.07 -4.21 -9.08
C GLY A 86 -3.97 -5.22 -9.37
N PHE A 87 -2.74 -4.73 -9.32
CA PHE A 87 -1.53 -5.55 -9.45
C PHE A 87 -0.87 -5.75 -8.10
N ARG A 88 -0.20 -6.88 -7.92
CA ARG A 88 0.54 -7.16 -6.70
C ARG A 88 1.99 -7.47 -6.99
N LEU A 89 2.89 -6.72 -6.38
CA LEU A 89 4.31 -7.00 -6.34
C LEU A 89 4.56 -7.94 -5.16
N GLN A 90 4.92 -9.18 -5.45
CA GLN A 90 5.21 -10.21 -4.45
C GLN A 90 6.67 -10.65 -4.57
N ARG A 91 7.23 -11.18 -3.48
CA ARG A 91 8.61 -11.71 -3.43
C ARG A 91 9.65 -10.68 -3.91
N GLY A 92 9.40 -9.41 -3.59
CA GLY A 92 10.24 -8.30 -4.02
C GLY A 92 11.39 -7.98 -3.08
N LYS A 93 11.72 -8.85 -2.11
CA LYS A 93 12.71 -8.63 -1.04
C LYS A 93 14.03 -8.06 -1.55
N THR A 94 14.44 -8.46 -2.75
CA THR A 94 15.56 -7.87 -3.46
C THR A 94 15.21 -7.61 -4.93
N LEU A 95 15.77 -6.53 -5.49
CA LEU A 95 15.85 -6.30 -6.94
C LEU A 95 17.28 -6.56 -7.47
N ALA A 96 18.14 -7.10 -6.59
CA ALA A 96 19.51 -7.60 -6.71
C ALA A 96 20.39 -7.00 -7.80
N ARG A 97 21.43 -6.23 -7.41
CA ARG A 97 22.57 -5.82 -8.25
C ARG A 97 23.68 -6.88 -8.33
N LYS A 98 24.15 -7.30 -7.16
CA LYS A 98 25.29 -8.20 -7.01
C LYS A 98 25.00 -9.61 -7.56
N GLY A 99 25.98 -10.20 -8.23
CA GLY A 99 25.82 -11.49 -8.92
C GLY A 99 25.10 -11.43 -10.27
N SER A 100 24.75 -10.23 -10.76
CA SER A 100 24.25 -10.06 -12.13
C SER A 100 25.35 -10.25 -13.17
N SER A 101 24.97 -10.62 -14.39
CA SER A 101 25.89 -10.65 -15.54
C SER A 101 26.17 -9.27 -16.15
N LEU A 102 25.56 -8.20 -15.62
CA LEU A 102 25.74 -6.84 -16.08
C LEU A 102 26.95 -6.21 -15.39
N ALA A 103 27.71 -5.39 -16.12
CA ALA A 103 28.76 -4.57 -15.53
C ALA A 103 28.15 -3.57 -14.54
N ASP A 104 28.86 -3.24 -13.47
CA ASP A 104 28.38 -2.34 -12.40
C ASP A 104 27.90 -0.98 -12.94
N THR A 105 28.56 -0.48 -13.99
CA THR A 105 28.18 0.77 -14.67
C THR A 105 26.85 0.71 -15.40
N ASP A 106 26.41 -0.49 -15.80
CA ASP A 106 25.12 -0.73 -16.46
C ASP A 106 24.04 -1.17 -15.46
N ASN A 107 24.44 -1.52 -14.24
CA ASN A 107 23.60 -2.15 -13.23
C ASN A 107 22.91 -1.14 -12.29
N ILE A 108 22.52 0.00 -12.84
CA ILE A 108 22.15 1.20 -12.08
C ILE A 108 20.65 1.30 -11.78
N PHE A 109 19.79 0.86 -12.71
CA PHE A 109 18.33 0.93 -12.57
C PHE A 109 17.75 -0.31 -11.92
N GLY A 110 16.75 -0.11 -11.06
CA GLY A 110 15.90 -1.17 -10.55
C GLY A 110 14.58 -1.25 -11.31
N LEU A 111 13.48 -1.28 -10.56
CA LEU A 111 12.12 -1.44 -11.11
C LEU A 111 11.43 -0.08 -11.22
N SER A 112 10.95 0.27 -12.41
CA SER A 112 9.95 1.33 -12.58
C SER A 112 8.62 0.68 -12.98
N PHE A 113 7.71 0.53 -12.03
CA PHE A 113 6.38 -0.04 -12.22
C PHE A 113 5.33 1.08 -12.29
N ILE A 114 4.53 1.09 -13.35
CA ILE A 114 3.51 2.09 -13.60
C ILE A 114 2.17 1.40 -13.86
N SER A 115 1.12 1.88 -13.20
CA SER A 115 -0.24 1.39 -13.37
C SER A 115 -1.25 2.51 -13.13
N ASP A 116 -2.33 2.52 -13.91
CA ASP A 116 -3.53 3.33 -13.63
C ASP A 116 -4.49 2.62 -12.66
N ASN A 117 -4.28 1.32 -12.40
CA ASN A 117 -4.95 0.58 -11.34
C ASN A 117 -4.17 0.65 -10.01
N PRO A 118 -4.80 0.28 -8.87
CA PRO A 118 -4.12 0.09 -7.59
C PRO A 118 -2.99 -0.93 -7.65
N VAL A 119 -1.97 -0.72 -6.83
CA VAL A 119 -0.82 -1.62 -6.66
C VAL A 119 -0.67 -2.02 -5.19
N TYR A 120 -0.44 -3.30 -4.97
CA TYR A 120 -0.19 -3.89 -3.67
C TYR A 120 1.28 -4.32 -3.59
N ILE A 121 1.99 -3.91 -2.55
CA ILE A 121 3.32 -4.42 -2.23
C ILE A 121 3.15 -5.46 -1.13
N GLN A 122 3.47 -6.73 -1.41
CA GLN A 122 3.34 -7.83 -0.46
C GLN A 122 4.68 -8.29 0.09
N GLY A 123 4.81 -8.18 1.41
CA GLY A 123 6.01 -8.54 2.15
C GLY A 123 7.15 -7.56 1.94
N ASP A 124 8.35 -7.97 2.33
CA ASP A 124 9.54 -7.15 2.17
C ASP A 124 9.79 -6.81 0.69
N PHE A 125 10.17 -5.56 0.45
CA PHE A 125 10.40 -5.04 -0.88
C PHE A 125 11.68 -4.22 -0.93
N ASN A 126 12.61 -4.67 -1.77
CA ASN A 126 13.84 -3.99 -2.16
C ASN A 126 14.72 -3.59 -0.96
N CYS A 127 14.96 -4.54 -0.04
CA CYS A 127 15.78 -4.32 1.15
C CYS A 127 17.16 -3.73 0.78
N HIS A 128 17.61 -2.72 1.55
CA HIS A 128 18.96 -2.19 1.41
C HIS A 128 19.94 -3.03 2.24
N ILE A 129 20.49 -4.07 1.63
CA ILE A 129 21.33 -5.09 2.29
C ILE A 129 22.72 -5.20 1.65
N GLY A 130 23.72 -5.48 2.47
CA GLY A 130 25.11 -5.71 2.02
C GLY A 130 25.46 -7.18 1.80
N SER A 131 24.58 -8.09 2.24
CA SER A 131 24.76 -9.54 2.15
C SER A 131 23.75 -10.13 1.17
N PRO A 132 24.05 -11.30 0.56
CA PRO A 132 23.08 -12.01 -0.27
C PRO A 132 21.75 -12.18 0.49
N PRO A 133 20.61 -11.98 -0.19
CA PRO A 133 19.32 -12.24 0.42
C PRO A 133 19.27 -13.71 0.83
N THR A 134 18.97 -13.96 2.08
CA THR A 134 18.59 -15.28 2.57
C THR A 134 17.12 -15.50 2.21
N ASP A 135 16.78 -16.73 1.80
CA ASP A 135 15.38 -17.19 1.65
C ASP A 135 14.66 -17.30 3.01
N ASP A 136 15.20 -16.67 4.07
CA ASP A 136 14.58 -16.69 5.37
C ASP A 136 13.23 -15.96 5.32
N ALA A 137 12.25 -16.59 5.97
CA ALA A 137 10.95 -16.00 6.27
C ALA A 137 11.02 -14.85 7.28
N ASN A 138 12.23 -14.39 7.63
CA ASN A 138 12.50 -13.46 8.72
C ASN A 138 13.12 -12.17 8.20
N GLY A 139 12.30 -11.35 7.53
CA GLY A 139 12.63 -9.95 7.31
C GLY A 139 13.84 -9.71 6.40
N CYS A 140 14.25 -8.44 6.29
CA CYS A 140 15.51 -8.07 5.66
C CYS A 140 16.70 -8.29 6.63
N SER A 141 17.51 -9.33 6.39
CA SER A 141 18.75 -9.57 7.14
C SER A 141 19.95 -8.84 6.51
N GLY A 142 20.89 -8.37 7.34
CA GLY A 142 22.10 -7.69 6.87
C GLY A 142 21.85 -6.31 6.26
N ILE A 143 20.89 -5.56 6.84
CA ILE A 143 20.63 -4.17 6.49
C ILE A 143 21.90 -3.35 6.61
N ILE A 144 22.12 -2.49 5.62
CA ILE A 144 23.18 -1.50 5.63
C ILE A 144 22.58 -0.11 5.48
N GLU A 145 23.25 0.86 6.10
CA GLU A 145 22.93 2.28 5.99
C GLU A 145 24.21 3.04 5.61
N GLU A 146 24.11 4.36 5.45
CA GLU A 146 25.23 5.24 5.09
C GLU A 146 26.35 5.24 6.15
N PHE A 147 26.03 4.86 7.39
CA PHE A 147 27.01 4.56 8.44
C PHE A 147 27.02 3.07 8.79
N THR A 148 28.16 2.56 9.25
CA THR A 148 28.29 1.16 9.70
C THR A 148 27.49 0.87 10.97
N GLN A 149 27.22 1.91 11.76
CA GLN A 149 26.25 1.87 12.85
C GLN A 149 24.86 2.13 12.27
N THR A 150 24.05 1.08 12.17
CA THR A 150 22.68 1.18 11.66
C THR A 150 21.72 1.63 12.76
N ILE A 151 20.63 2.28 12.35
CA ILE A 151 19.50 2.56 13.25
C ILE A 151 18.63 1.29 13.27
N ASN A 152 19.11 0.29 14.03
CA ASN A 152 18.46 -1.02 14.18
C ASN A 152 17.26 -0.97 15.14
N GLY A 153 16.40 0.03 14.98
CA GLY A 153 15.21 0.07 15.79
C GLY A 153 14.24 -1.01 15.36
N ASP A 154 14.08 -2.05 16.19
CA ASP A 154 12.81 -2.77 16.32
C ASP A 154 11.94 -2.17 17.44
N ILE A 155 12.52 -1.29 18.28
CA ILE A 155 11.83 -0.52 19.33
C ILE A 155 11.95 0.99 19.09
N ASP A 156 11.00 1.77 19.60
CA ASP A 156 10.94 3.23 19.35
C ASP A 156 12.09 3.98 20.04
N ALA A 157 12.63 3.40 21.11
CA ALA A 157 13.77 3.94 21.84
C ALA A 157 15.03 4.08 20.97
N ASP A 158 15.13 3.35 19.86
CA ASP A 158 16.27 3.42 18.95
C ASP A 158 16.17 4.60 17.96
N PHE A 159 14.99 5.21 17.82
CA PHE A 159 14.75 6.39 16.98
C PHE A 159 14.87 7.67 17.78
N ASN A 160 16.07 7.96 18.29
CA ASN A 160 16.34 9.17 19.05
C ASN A 160 17.54 9.96 18.52
N GLU A 161 17.67 11.20 18.97
CA GLU A 161 18.71 12.12 18.55
C GLU A 161 20.12 11.57 18.81
N THR A 162 20.34 10.86 19.92
CA THR A 162 21.66 10.29 20.25
C THR A 162 21.99 9.12 19.32
N GLN A 163 21.04 8.25 19.00
CA GLN A 163 21.25 7.15 18.07
C GLN A 163 21.52 7.66 16.65
N PHE A 164 20.72 8.62 16.17
CA PHE A 164 20.88 9.17 14.83
C PHE A 164 22.13 10.06 14.70
N TYR A 165 22.29 11.02 15.62
CA TYR A 165 23.35 12.01 15.53
C TYR A 165 24.62 11.54 16.25
N THR A 166 24.60 11.02 17.46
CA THR A 166 25.86 10.79 18.22
C THR A 166 26.54 9.47 17.87
N ASN A 167 25.78 8.40 17.70
CA ASN A 167 26.34 7.04 17.63
C ASN A 167 26.81 6.62 16.23
N ARG A 168 26.41 7.35 15.19
CA ARG A 168 26.76 7.08 13.78
C ARG A 168 27.98 7.90 13.36
N THR A 169 29.15 7.26 13.40
CA THR A 169 30.45 7.95 13.27
C THR A 169 31.30 7.46 12.10
N SER A 170 31.08 6.23 11.66
CA SER A 170 31.93 5.57 10.67
C SER A 170 31.16 5.34 9.37
N LEU A 171 31.62 5.97 8.28
CA LEU A 171 30.99 5.85 6.96
C LEU A 171 31.02 4.39 6.48
N ASN A 172 29.88 3.91 5.99
CA ASN A 172 29.80 2.62 5.34
C ASN A 172 30.17 2.75 3.86
N THR A 173 31.38 2.28 3.52
CA THR A 173 31.87 2.37 2.15
C THR A 173 31.20 1.40 1.17
N ASN A 174 30.33 0.51 1.64
CA ASN A 174 29.59 -0.46 0.82
C ASN A 174 28.16 0.01 0.47
N PHE A 175 27.71 1.14 1.02
CA PHE A 175 26.35 1.63 0.88
C PHE A 175 26.11 2.28 -0.50
N ALA A 176 24.95 2.00 -1.10
CA ALA A 176 24.50 2.53 -2.39
C ALA A 176 25.48 2.33 -3.57
N LYS A 177 26.22 1.23 -3.57
CA LYS A 177 27.25 0.88 -4.55
C LYS A 177 26.94 -0.44 -5.27
N PRO A 178 26.91 -0.45 -6.61
CA PRO A 178 26.44 -1.61 -7.36
C PRO A 178 27.19 -2.93 -7.15
N ASP A 179 28.48 -2.87 -6.82
CA ASP A 179 29.36 -4.02 -6.61
C ASP A 179 29.27 -4.59 -5.19
N THR A 180 28.82 -3.79 -4.22
CA THR A 180 28.86 -4.16 -2.80
C THR A 180 27.49 -4.44 -2.19
N ASP A 181 26.42 -3.77 -2.63
CA ASP A 181 25.06 -3.94 -2.13
C ASP A 181 24.12 -4.70 -3.07
N TRP A 182 22.89 -4.94 -2.60
CA TRP A 182 21.83 -5.62 -3.36
C TRP A 182 20.64 -4.70 -3.68
N TRP A 183 20.77 -3.40 -3.43
CA TRP A 183 19.69 -2.43 -3.52
C TRP A 183 19.68 -1.73 -4.87
N ARG A 184 18.49 -1.34 -5.34
CA ARG A 184 18.34 -0.50 -6.53
C ARG A 184 17.24 0.55 -6.31
N PRO A 185 17.32 1.72 -6.94
CA PRO A 185 16.18 2.62 -7.01
C PRO A 185 14.99 1.89 -7.64
N SER A 186 13.83 2.00 -6.99
CA SER A 186 12.57 1.48 -7.51
C SER A 186 11.48 2.53 -7.39
N ASP A 187 10.71 2.70 -8.47
CA ASP A 187 9.55 3.58 -8.51
C ASP A 187 8.29 2.75 -8.71
N ILE A 188 7.27 3.07 -7.92
CA ILE A 188 5.94 2.49 -8.05
C ILE A 188 4.98 3.65 -8.22
N LEU A 189 4.55 3.87 -9.46
CA LEU A 189 3.55 4.85 -9.84
C LEU A 189 2.21 4.15 -10.04
N ALA A 190 1.26 4.40 -9.14
CA ALA A 190 -0.05 3.78 -9.17
C ALA A 190 -1.16 4.77 -8.80
N ASP A 191 -2.42 4.45 -9.12
CA ASP A 191 -3.56 5.21 -8.59
C ASP A 191 -3.60 5.19 -7.05
N ALA A 192 -3.31 4.02 -6.47
CA ALA A 192 -3.21 3.82 -5.04
C ALA A 192 -2.17 2.75 -4.74
N VAL A 193 -1.28 2.99 -3.76
CA VAL A 193 -0.33 1.98 -3.28
C VAL A 193 -0.76 1.49 -1.90
N THR A 194 -0.96 0.18 -1.77
CA THR A 194 -1.29 -0.49 -0.51
C THR A 194 -0.14 -1.41 -0.10
N ILE A 195 0.27 -1.36 1.17
CA ILE A 195 1.28 -2.29 1.70
C ILE A 195 0.55 -3.37 2.49
N ILE A 196 0.88 -4.62 2.19
CA ILE A 196 0.41 -5.80 2.89
C ILE A 196 1.60 -6.69 3.30
N SER A 197 1.49 -7.35 4.44
CA SER A 197 2.55 -8.21 4.96
C SER A 197 2.73 -9.50 4.16
N ASP A 198 3.85 -10.19 4.34
CA ASP A 198 4.19 -11.42 3.60
C ASP A 198 3.14 -12.52 3.79
N ASN A 199 2.53 -12.60 4.98
CA ASN A 199 1.50 -13.56 5.32
C ASN A 199 0.08 -13.14 4.93
N PHE A 200 -0.10 -12.09 4.13
CA PHE A 200 -1.42 -11.73 3.63
C PHE A 200 -2.04 -12.88 2.81
N CYS A 201 -3.23 -13.31 3.23
CA CYS A 201 -3.95 -14.43 2.62
C CYS A 201 -5.22 -13.93 1.94
N ASP A 202 -5.28 -14.01 0.61
CA ASP A 202 -6.47 -13.57 -0.12
C ASP A 202 -7.70 -14.38 0.29
N GLY A 203 -7.66 -15.70 0.15
CA GLY A 203 -8.82 -16.59 0.27
C GLY A 203 -9.77 -16.47 -0.92
N SER A 204 -11.04 -16.79 -0.69
CA SER A 204 -12.09 -16.60 -1.70
C SER A 204 -13.37 -16.01 -1.11
N ILE A 205 -14.21 -15.43 -1.96
CA ILE A 205 -15.53 -14.91 -1.57
C ILE A 205 -16.39 -15.96 -0.85
N GLU A 206 -16.20 -17.24 -1.17
CA GLU A 206 -16.89 -18.36 -0.54
C GLU A 206 -16.60 -18.46 0.96
N ASP A 207 -15.40 -18.05 1.40
CA ASP A 207 -15.02 -18.10 2.82
C ASP A 207 -15.93 -17.20 3.66
N GLY A 208 -16.34 -16.04 3.14
CA GLY A 208 -17.27 -15.16 3.84
C GLY A 208 -18.70 -15.68 3.91
N PHE A 209 -19.10 -16.59 3.01
CA PHE A 209 -20.39 -17.28 3.08
C PHE A 209 -20.34 -18.50 4.01
N LEU A 210 -19.21 -19.21 4.06
CA LEU A 210 -19.06 -20.45 4.82
C LEU A 210 -18.61 -20.25 6.27
N THR A 211 -18.18 -19.04 6.64
CA THR A 211 -17.73 -18.75 8.01
C THR A 211 -18.66 -17.76 8.70
N ALA A 212 -19.50 -18.26 9.60
CA ALA A 212 -20.32 -17.45 10.51
C ALA A 212 -19.63 -17.22 11.88
N GLY A 213 -20.36 -16.67 12.86
CA GLY A 213 -19.88 -16.56 14.25
C GLY A 213 -19.17 -15.25 14.59
N THR A 214 -18.70 -15.14 15.83
CA THR A 214 -18.10 -13.90 16.36
C THR A 214 -16.73 -13.62 15.71
N PRO A 215 -16.30 -12.34 15.61
CA PRO A 215 -15.08 -11.97 14.89
C PRO A 215 -13.80 -12.65 15.37
N THR A 216 -13.73 -13.07 16.64
CA THR A 216 -12.54 -13.67 17.25
C THR A 216 -12.45 -15.19 17.03
N THR A 217 -13.56 -15.86 16.74
CA THR A 217 -13.64 -17.32 16.58
C THR A 217 -13.84 -17.76 15.14
N ALA A 218 -14.11 -16.82 14.23
CA ALA A 218 -14.23 -17.08 12.82
C ALA A 218 -12.91 -17.62 12.24
N THR A 219 -12.93 -18.89 11.87
CA THR A 219 -11.83 -19.53 11.17
C THR A 219 -12.32 -20.19 9.89
N VAL A 220 -11.49 -20.13 8.85
CA VAL A 220 -11.67 -20.94 7.64
C VAL A 220 -11.10 -22.34 7.91
N ASP A 221 -11.66 -23.35 7.26
CA ASP A 221 -11.20 -24.74 7.34
C ASP A 221 -9.70 -24.85 6.97
N ALA A 222 -8.93 -25.54 7.82
CA ALA A 222 -7.49 -25.78 7.64
C ALA A 222 -7.14 -26.39 6.27
N THR A 223 -8.02 -27.23 5.70
CA THR A 223 -7.81 -27.83 4.37
C THR A 223 -7.86 -26.81 3.22
N LYS A 224 -8.52 -25.66 3.44
CA LYS A 224 -8.53 -24.55 2.48
C LYS A 224 -7.26 -23.69 2.55
N TYR A 225 -6.49 -23.75 3.64
CA TYR A 225 -5.22 -23.01 3.75
C TYR A 225 -4.20 -23.48 2.72
N ASP A 226 -4.06 -24.79 2.58
CA ASP A 226 -3.19 -25.40 1.59
C ASP A 226 -3.62 -25.04 0.17
N LYS A 227 -4.94 -24.98 -0.08
CA LYS A 227 -5.50 -24.57 -1.38
C LYS A 227 -5.11 -23.15 -1.75
N TYR A 228 -5.10 -22.22 -0.79
CA TYR A 228 -4.78 -20.81 -1.03
C TYR A 228 -3.28 -20.50 -0.89
N GLY A 229 -2.47 -21.46 -0.42
CA GLY A 229 -1.05 -21.25 -0.13
C GLY A 229 -0.81 -20.28 1.03
N CYS A 230 -1.73 -20.20 1.98
CA CYS A 230 -1.68 -19.22 3.06
C CYS A 230 -0.83 -19.69 4.24
N LEU A 231 0.09 -18.82 4.69
CA LEU A 231 0.98 -19.06 5.84
C LEU A 231 0.64 -18.13 7.00
N THR A 232 -0.61 -18.17 7.48
CA THR A 232 -1.09 -17.28 8.55
C THR A 232 -1.08 -18.00 9.91
N PRO A 233 -0.70 -17.32 11.01
CA PRO A 233 -0.80 -17.89 12.37
C PRO A 233 -2.24 -18.17 12.80
N ARG A 234 -3.18 -17.41 12.22
CA ARG A 234 -4.61 -17.52 12.45
C ARG A 234 -5.29 -17.93 11.17
N ALA A 235 -6.17 -18.92 11.26
CA ALA A 235 -6.94 -19.42 10.12
C ALA A 235 -8.03 -18.41 9.69
N VAL A 236 -7.64 -17.21 9.27
CA VAL A 236 -8.50 -16.22 8.60
C VAL A 236 -8.02 -15.92 7.17
N THR A 237 -8.91 -15.41 6.32
CA THR A 237 -8.60 -14.90 4.98
C THR A 237 -9.07 -13.46 4.85
N SER A 238 -8.60 -12.74 3.82
CA SER A 238 -9.01 -11.36 3.60
C SER A 238 -10.53 -11.21 3.41
N TYR A 239 -11.24 -12.29 3.00
CA TYR A 239 -12.70 -12.31 2.83
C TYR A 239 -13.48 -12.39 4.15
N LEU A 240 -12.84 -12.63 5.29
CA LEU A 240 -13.54 -12.61 6.58
C LEU A 240 -13.79 -11.20 7.15
N ASN A 241 -13.18 -10.17 6.55
CA ASN A 241 -13.40 -8.76 6.91
C ASN A 241 -14.57 -8.11 6.12
N GLN A 242 -15.36 -8.89 5.38
CA GLN A 242 -16.53 -8.39 4.66
C GLN A 242 -17.83 -8.53 5.48
N ASN A 243 -18.95 -8.11 4.91
CA ASN A 243 -20.24 -8.39 5.52
C ASN A 243 -20.56 -9.90 5.47
N ARG A 244 -20.71 -10.55 6.62
CA ARG A 244 -20.91 -12.00 6.72
C ARG A 244 -22.04 -12.36 7.68
N ALA A 245 -22.57 -13.56 7.52
CA ALA A 245 -23.69 -14.05 8.33
C ALA A 245 -23.28 -14.29 9.80
N THR A 246 -24.17 -13.99 10.74
CA THR A 246 -24.00 -14.32 12.17
C THR A 246 -24.18 -15.82 12.43
N THR A 247 -25.00 -16.48 11.61
CA THR A 247 -25.28 -17.92 11.63
C THR A 247 -25.25 -18.47 10.21
N LEU A 248 -24.93 -19.76 10.04
CA LEU A 248 -25.01 -20.44 8.75
C LEU A 248 -26.40 -21.08 8.58
N PRO A 249 -26.90 -21.23 7.34
CA PRO A 249 -28.10 -22.04 7.10
C PRO A 249 -27.84 -23.50 7.51
N THR A 250 -28.81 -24.11 8.18
CA THR A 250 -28.72 -25.52 8.64
C THR A 250 -28.59 -26.50 7.47
N ASP A 251 -29.24 -26.18 6.36
CA ASP A 251 -29.38 -27.08 5.20
C ASP A 251 -28.36 -26.77 4.10
N GLY A 252 -27.41 -25.86 4.39
CA GLY A 252 -26.35 -25.49 3.47
C GLY A 252 -26.76 -24.45 2.41
N TRP A 253 -25.75 -24.01 1.67
CA TRP A 253 -25.89 -23.03 0.59
C TRP A 253 -26.29 -23.72 -0.72
N ALA A 254 -27.21 -23.10 -1.45
CA ALA A 254 -27.55 -23.51 -2.80
C ALA A 254 -26.37 -23.24 -3.75
N ARG A 255 -26.19 -24.13 -4.73
CA ARG A 255 -25.10 -24.06 -5.69
C ARG A 255 -25.63 -23.73 -7.09
N GLU A 256 -24.80 -23.13 -7.93
CA GLU A 256 -25.13 -22.83 -9.33
C GLU A 256 -25.43 -24.11 -10.12
N ASN A 257 -24.69 -25.19 -9.84
CA ASN A 257 -25.03 -26.53 -10.28
C ASN A 257 -25.52 -27.37 -9.07
N PRO A 258 -26.84 -27.62 -8.95
CA PRO A 258 -27.45 -28.49 -7.94
C PRO A 258 -26.81 -29.87 -7.76
N TYR A 259 -26.18 -30.40 -8.81
CA TYR A 259 -25.60 -31.75 -8.83
C TYR A 259 -24.10 -31.77 -8.57
N ASP A 260 -23.46 -30.60 -8.40
CA ASP A 260 -22.04 -30.48 -8.12
C ASP A 260 -21.81 -29.67 -6.84
N PRO A 261 -21.45 -30.33 -5.73
CA PRO A 261 -21.23 -29.64 -4.44
C PRO A 261 -20.01 -28.70 -4.47
N THR A 262 -19.14 -28.80 -5.48
CA THR A 262 -17.98 -27.92 -5.66
C THR A 262 -18.29 -26.69 -6.51
N SER A 263 -19.47 -26.64 -7.13
CA SER A 263 -19.88 -25.49 -7.93
C SER A 263 -20.09 -24.23 -7.06
N PRO A 264 -19.98 -23.02 -7.64
CA PRO A 264 -20.11 -21.78 -6.89
C PRO A 264 -21.42 -21.68 -6.11
N ILE A 265 -21.39 -20.98 -4.97
CA ILE A 265 -22.61 -20.63 -4.24
C ILE A 265 -23.45 -19.70 -5.11
N LYS A 266 -24.73 -20.02 -5.24
CA LYS A 266 -25.68 -19.22 -6.01
C LYS A 266 -25.99 -17.94 -5.26
N VAL A 267 -25.84 -16.80 -5.93
CA VAL A 267 -26.11 -15.46 -5.36
C VAL A 267 -27.19 -14.74 -6.17
N ASN A 268 -28.00 -13.93 -5.50
CA ASN A 268 -28.98 -13.09 -6.19
C ASN A 268 -28.35 -11.80 -6.72
N VAL A 269 -29.12 -11.03 -7.50
CA VAL A 269 -28.69 -9.74 -8.07
C VAL A 269 -28.32 -8.68 -7.03
N SER A 270 -28.74 -8.86 -5.78
CA SER A 270 -28.41 -8.00 -4.65
C SER A 270 -27.24 -8.53 -3.81
N GLY A 271 -26.49 -9.52 -4.32
CA GLY A 271 -25.31 -10.11 -3.65
C GLY A 271 -25.63 -11.10 -2.52
N ARG A 272 -26.91 -11.41 -2.27
CA ARG A 272 -27.30 -12.33 -1.19
C ARG A 272 -27.22 -13.79 -1.66
N PRO A 273 -26.56 -14.69 -0.91
CA PRO A 273 -26.52 -16.09 -1.25
C PRO A 273 -27.91 -16.73 -1.08
N PHE A 274 -28.18 -17.74 -1.88
CA PHE A 274 -29.34 -18.61 -1.73
C PHE A 274 -29.00 -19.80 -0.85
N PHE A 275 -29.92 -20.18 0.03
CA PHE A 275 -29.83 -21.41 0.82
C PHE A 275 -30.97 -22.36 0.45
N CYS A 276 -30.80 -23.63 0.80
CA CYS A 276 -31.81 -24.66 0.56
C CYS A 276 -32.99 -24.44 1.50
N SER A 277 -34.16 -24.11 0.94
CA SER A 277 -35.35 -23.95 1.76
C SER A 277 -36.07 -25.29 1.88
N ASN A 278 -36.12 -25.79 3.12
CA ASN A 278 -36.80 -27.00 3.57
C ASN A 278 -35.99 -28.30 3.36
N PRO A 279 -35.49 -28.95 4.43
CA PRO A 279 -34.84 -30.23 4.35
C PRO A 279 -35.93 -31.30 4.43
N VAL A 280 -36.32 -31.85 3.30
CA VAL A 280 -36.96 -33.16 3.31
C VAL A 280 -36.17 -34.04 2.35
N ALA A 281 -36.14 -35.34 2.63
CA ALA A 281 -35.59 -36.42 1.81
C ALA A 281 -36.02 -36.40 0.30
N THR A 282 -36.81 -35.42 -0.12
CA THR A 282 -37.36 -35.18 -1.45
C THR A 282 -36.60 -34.14 -2.28
N ASP A 283 -35.68 -33.35 -1.71
CA ASP A 283 -34.85 -32.38 -2.46
C ASP A 283 -33.35 -32.50 -2.16
N PRO A 284 -32.73 -33.66 -2.45
CA PRO A 284 -31.31 -33.90 -2.20
C PRO A 284 -30.38 -32.97 -2.99
N ASN A 285 -30.91 -32.26 -4.00
CA ASN A 285 -30.13 -31.39 -4.88
C ASN A 285 -30.41 -29.90 -4.62
N CYS A 286 -31.17 -29.52 -3.59
CA CYS A 286 -31.41 -28.11 -3.26
C CYS A 286 -32.05 -27.31 -4.43
N LEU A 287 -33.05 -27.89 -5.09
CA LEU A 287 -33.78 -27.25 -6.20
C LEU A 287 -34.71 -26.13 -5.72
N ASN A 288 -35.21 -26.23 -4.49
CA ASN A 288 -35.96 -25.17 -3.82
C ASN A 288 -35.01 -24.29 -3.00
N THR A 289 -34.89 -23.03 -3.43
CA THR A 289 -33.94 -22.09 -2.85
C THR A 289 -34.63 -20.83 -2.35
N THR A 290 -34.20 -20.33 -1.20
CA THR A 290 -34.64 -19.04 -0.65
C THR A 290 -33.45 -18.12 -0.45
N GLY A 291 -33.62 -16.82 -0.71
CA GLY A 291 -32.58 -15.82 -0.48
C GLY A 291 -32.30 -15.66 1.01
N TYR A 292 -31.04 -15.56 1.39
CA TYR A 292 -30.66 -15.41 2.79
C TYR A 292 -31.11 -14.07 3.38
N ASN A 293 -31.53 -14.07 4.64
CA ASN A 293 -32.05 -12.89 5.30
C ASN A 293 -30.92 -11.92 5.69
N GLN A 294 -31.02 -10.65 5.28
CA GLN A 294 -30.06 -9.61 5.64
C GLN A 294 -29.99 -9.34 7.15
N ALA A 295 -31.09 -9.51 7.89
CA ALA A 295 -31.10 -9.37 9.35
C ALA A 295 -30.22 -10.42 10.06
N SER A 296 -29.82 -11.47 9.35
CA SER A 296 -28.90 -12.51 9.83
C SER A 296 -27.44 -12.19 9.52
N TYR A 297 -27.12 -11.01 8.98
CA TYR A 297 -25.75 -10.55 8.81
C TYR A 297 -25.26 -9.80 10.03
N MET A 298 -23.96 -9.87 10.26
CA MET A 298 -23.30 -9.06 11.27
C MET A 298 -23.49 -7.58 10.93
N THR A 299 -23.63 -6.74 11.93
CA THR A 299 -23.69 -5.29 11.82
C THR A 299 -22.30 -4.67 12.01
N PHE A 300 -22.16 -3.39 11.71
CA PHE A 300 -20.96 -2.60 11.98
C PHE A 300 -20.59 -2.56 13.47
N ALA A 301 -21.57 -2.75 14.37
CA ALA A 301 -21.38 -2.82 15.81
C ALA A 301 -20.75 -4.14 16.27
N ASP A 302 -20.90 -5.22 15.51
CA ASP A 302 -20.47 -6.58 15.88
C ASP A 302 -18.95 -6.83 15.75
N GLN A 303 -18.14 -5.78 15.66
CA GLN A 303 -16.68 -5.82 15.67
C GLN A 303 -16.02 -6.74 14.61
N LYS A 304 -16.62 -6.90 13.41
CA LYS A 304 -16.09 -7.77 12.32
C LYS A 304 -14.60 -7.62 12.03
N GLN A 305 -14.11 -6.40 12.26
CA GLN A 305 -12.72 -5.97 12.36
C GLN A 305 -11.75 -6.98 12.99
N ALA A 306 -12.19 -7.68 14.04
CA ALA A 306 -11.37 -8.67 14.69
C ALA A 306 -11.17 -9.94 13.86
N SER A 307 -11.71 -10.05 12.63
CA SER A 307 -11.46 -11.14 11.67
C SER A 307 -10.40 -10.78 10.61
N ARG A 308 -9.78 -9.60 10.71
CA ARG A 308 -8.69 -9.19 9.82
C ARG A 308 -7.46 -10.10 9.97
N LEU A 309 -6.67 -10.13 8.92
CA LEU A 309 -5.35 -10.77 8.90
C LEU A 309 -4.39 -10.00 9.81
N ASP A 310 -3.66 -10.76 10.62
CA ASP A 310 -2.58 -10.22 11.46
C ASP A 310 -1.38 -9.93 10.59
N ALA A 311 -0.97 -8.67 10.55
CA ALA A 311 0.21 -8.29 9.79
C ALA A 311 1.48 -8.77 10.49
N LYS A 312 2.50 -9.08 9.69
CA LYS A 312 3.87 -9.28 10.17
C LYS A 312 4.77 -8.06 9.93
N PRO A 313 5.88 -7.93 10.68
CA PRO A 313 6.91 -6.94 10.40
C PRO A 313 7.28 -6.92 8.93
N THR A 314 7.28 -5.75 8.30
CA THR A 314 7.50 -5.60 6.87
C THR A 314 8.40 -4.40 6.59
N ARG A 315 9.32 -4.51 5.62
CA ARG A 315 10.17 -3.41 5.17
C ARG A 315 10.01 -3.18 3.67
N VAL A 316 9.64 -1.96 3.31
CA VAL A 316 9.47 -1.52 1.92
C VAL A 316 10.43 -0.37 1.64
N ASN A 317 11.23 -0.50 0.58
CA ASN A 317 12.10 0.56 0.11
C ASN A 317 11.80 0.91 -1.35
N ALA A 318 11.06 2.00 -1.56
CA ALA A 318 10.63 2.44 -2.87
C ALA A 318 10.31 3.94 -2.91
N ILE A 319 10.35 4.51 -4.10
CA ILE A 319 9.71 5.77 -4.43
C ILE A 319 8.25 5.46 -4.73
N ILE A 320 7.37 5.78 -3.78
CA ILE A 320 5.93 5.55 -3.89
C ILE A 320 5.28 6.80 -4.45
N ILE A 321 4.75 6.68 -5.67
CA ILE A 321 4.02 7.72 -6.36
C ILE A 321 2.56 7.29 -6.43
N SER A 322 1.71 7.88 -5.59
CA SER A 322 0.34 7.40 -5.37
C SER A 322 -0.67 8.54 -5.41
N GLY A 323 -1.89 8.22 -5.83
CA GLY A 323 -3.05 9.04 -5.56
C GLY A 323 -3.56 8.86 -4.13
N LEU A 324 -4.20 9.90 -3.59
CA LEU A 324 -4.85 9.88 -2.28
C LEU A 324 -6.36 10.12 -2.40
N VAL A 325 -7.14 9.69 -1.40
CA VAL A 325 -8.59 9.95 -1.34
C VAL A 325 -8.86 11.43 -0.95
N PRO A 326 -9.94 12.06 -1.42
CA PRO A 326 -10.19 13.46 -1.09
C PRO A 326 -10.73 13.60 0.35
N SER A 327 -10.44 14.73 1.01
CA SER A 327 -11.22 15.13 2.20
C SER A 327 -12.62 15.54 1.78
N ILE A 328 -13.63 15.09 2.50
CA ILE A 328 -15.04 15.34 2.15
C ILE A 328 -15.86 15.83 3.33
N ALA A 329 -16.96 16.52 3.04
CA ALA A 329 -17.93 16.86 4.07
C ALA A 329 -18.60 15.60 4.62
N ASN A 330 -18.91 15.59 5.91
CA ASN A 330 -19.77 14.60 6.54
C ASN A 330 -21.23 15.08 6.44
N PRO A 331 -22.17 14.28 5.89
CA PRO A 331 -23.60 14.61 5.88
C PRO A 331 -24.18 14.94 7.27
N SER A 332 -23.64 14.37 8.34
CA SER A 332 -24.07 14.66 9.72
C SER A 332 -23.32 15.85 10.37
N GLY A 333 -22.52 16.60 9.59
CA GLY A 333 -21.69 17.71 10.07
C GLY A 333 -20.23 17.31 10.33
N GLY A 334 -19.29 18.21 9.98
CA GLY A 334 -17.84 17.98 10.09
C GLY A 334 -17.16 17.61 8.76
N LYS A 335 -15.85 17.33 8.81
CA LYS A 335 -15.04 16.89 7.65
C LYS A 335 -14.51 15.49 7.90
N ARG A 336 -14.55 14.63 6.88
CA ARG A 336 -13.85 13.36 6.82
C ARG A 336 -12.46 13.60 6.23
N SER A 337 -11.44 13.16 6.95
CA SER A 337 -10.04 13.34 6.56
C SER A 337 -9.66 12.46 5.37
N TYR A 338 -8.75 12.96 4.54
CA TYR A 338 -8.05 12.17 3.51
C TYR A 338 -7.05 11.16 4.11
N GLY A 339 -6.94 11.07 5.44
CA GLY A 339 -6.07 10.14 6.16
C GLY A 339 -4.68 10.67 6.49
N GLY A 340 -4.32 11.89 6.08
CA GLY A 340 -2.99 12.45 6.37
C GLY A 340 -1.85 11.74 5.61
N LEU A 341 -0.61 12.22 5.81
CA LEU A 341 0.59 11.56 5.28
C LEU A 341 0.69 10.12 5.80
N HIS A 342 0.33 9.89 7.07
CA HIS A 342 0.39 8.58 7.75
C HIS A 342 -0.42 7.46 7.09
N ASN A 343 -1.35 7.80 6.19
CA ASN A 343 -2.07 6.81 5.38
C ASN A 343 -1.90 7.03 3.87
N PHE A 344 -0.81 7.70 3.47
CA PHE A 344 -0.49 7.89 2.07
C PHE A 344 -0.26 6.54 1.37
N PRO A 345 0.61 5.64 1.87
CA PRO A 345 0.42 4.21 1.66
C PRO A 345 -0.83 3.73 2.41
N ARG A 346 -1.67 2.95 1.73
CA ARG A 346 -2.89 2.37 2.32
C ARG A 346 -2.60 1.05 3.03
N PHE A 347 -3.49 0.68 3.94
CA PHE A 347 -3.41 -0.54 4.74
C PHE A 347 -4.78 -1.23 4.81
N ILE A 348 -4.78 -2.57 4.90
CA ILE A 348 -6.00 -3.40 4.97
C ILE A 348 -5.88 -4.56 5.98
N GLU A 349 -4.87 -4.53 6.84
CA GLU A 349 -4.55 -5.59 7.82
C GLU A 349 -4.66 -5.10 9.26
N ARG A 350 -4.53 -6.04 10.20
CA ARG A 350 -4.44 -5.80 11.63
C ARG A 350 -2.99 -5.64 12.07
N TRP A 351 -2.49 -4.40 12.04
CA TRP A 351 -1.11 -4.10 12.43
C TRP A 351 -0.91 -3.77 13.91
N ASN A 352 -1.97 -3.43 14.65
CA ASN A 352 -1.88 -3.08 16.07
C ASN A 352 -1.93 -4.31 16.99
N GLN A 353 -1.43 -5.45 16.50
CA GLN A 353 -1.14 -6.60 17.34
C GLN A 353 0.24 -6.43 17.98
N PRO A 354 0.42 -6.85 19.25
CA PRO A 354 1.75 -6.91 19.85
C PRO A 354 2.64 -7.79 18.96
N SER A 355 3.70 -7.21 18.42
CA SER A 355 4.82 -7.96 17.85
C SER A 355 5.46 -8.82 18.95
N PRO A 356 6.38 -9.75 18.63
CA PRO A 356 7.18 -10.45 19.64
C PRO A 356 7.88 -9.52 20.66
N LEU A 357 7.94 -8.21 20.38
CA LEU A 357 8.56 -7.17 21.19
C LEU A 357 7.56 -6.36 22.05
N GLY A 358 6.28 -6.75 22.10
CA GLY A 358 5.28 -6.13 22.98
C GLY A 358 4.73 -4.76 22.51
N THR A 359 5.10 -4.32 21.31
CA THR A 359 4.66 -3.07 20.67
C THR A 359 3.88 -3.35 19.37
N PRO A 360 3.09 -2.41 18.83
CA PRO A 360 2.40 -2.59 17.55
C PRO A 360 3.36 -3.04 16.45
N THR A 361 2.86 -3.82 15.49
CA THR A 361 3.70 -4.43 14.45
C THR A 361 4.43 -3.35 13.63
N PRO A 362 5.76 -3.42 13.53
CA PRO A 362 6.55 -2.40 12.83
C PRO A 362 6.42 -2.51 11.32
N LEU A 363 6.26 -1.37 10.67
CA LEU A 363 6.34 -1.20 9.22
C LEU A 363 7.43 -0.19 8.91
N TYR A 364 8.48 -0.64 8.22
CA TYR A 364 9.58 0.21 7.77
C TYR A 364 9.32 0.67 6.35
N ILE A 365 9.29 1.98 6.13
CA ILE A 365 9.19 2.57 4.81
C ILE A 365 10.43 3.44 4.58
N SER A 366 11.23 3.05 3.60
CA SER A 366 12.39 3.79 3.16
C SER A 366 12.17 4.29 1.73
N GLY A 367 12.67 5.48 1.41
CA GLY A 367 12.59 6.03 0.06
C GLY A 367 11.88 7.38 0.01
N SER A 368 10.92 7.56 -0.89
CA SER A 368 10.24 8.85 -1.09
C SER A 368 8.74 8.65 -1.34
N LEU A 369 7.94 9.60 -0.88
CA LEU A 369 6.50 9.63 -1.10
C LEU A 369 6.16 10.85 -1.97
N VAL A 370 5.51 10.63 -3.10
CA VAL A 370 5.15 11.69 -4.06
C VAL A 370 3.67 11.57 -4.40
N GLN A 371 2.91 12.64 -4.14
CA GLN A 371 1.51 12.71 -4.55
C GLN A 371 1.38 13.48 -5.87
N LEU A 372 0.85 12.84 -6.92
CA LEU A 372 0.54 13.52 -8.18
C LEU A 372 -0.94 13.90 -8.28
N ASN A 373 -1.82 12.96 -7.93
CA ASN A 373 -3.24 13.04 -8.24
C ASN A 373 -4.06 12.69 -7.00
N PHE A 374 -5.39 12.80 -7.12
CA PHE A 374 -6.26 12.02 -6.26
C PHE A 374 -6.59 10.68 -6.91
N SER A 375 -6.85 9.68 -6.08
CA SER A 375 -7.20 8.33 -6.51
C SER A 375 -8.65 8.25 -7.03
N ASN A 376 -8.87 7.34 -7.97
CA ASN A 376 -10.16 6.95 -8.56
C ASN A 376 -10.60 5.53 -8.14
N TYR A 377 -9.83 4.86 -7.27
CA TYR A 377 -10.15 3.54 -6.74
C TYR A 377 -10.21 3.54 -5.22
N ALA A 378 -11.20 2.85 -4.66
CA ALA A 378 -11.43 2.81 -3.22
C ALA A 378 -11.39 4.23 -2.62
N THR A 379 -12.19 5.13 -3.21
CA THR A 379 -12.24 6.56 -2.84
C THR A 379 -13.02 6.84 -1.56
N GLY A 380 -13.49 5.76 -0.91
CA GLY A 380 -14.10 5.78 0.41
C GLY A 380 -13.23 6.53 1.43
N PRO A 381 -13.85 7.31 2.35
CA PRO A 381 -13.12 8.00 3.40
C PRO A 381 -12.47 7.02 4.39
N PHE A 382 -11.36 7.45 5.01
CA PHE A 382 -10.72 6.69 6.09
C PHE A 382 -11.64 6.49 7.29
N SER A 383 -12.37 7.54 7.67
CA SER A 383 -13.46 7.44 8.63
C SER A 383 -14.69 6.82 7.98
N GLN A 384 -15.08 5.64 8.45
CA GLN A 384 -16.27 4.94 8.03
C GLN A 384 -17.43 5.29 8.95
N ILE A 385 -18.51 5.77 8.34
CA ILE A 385 -19.71 6.23 9.03
C ILE A 385 -20.74 5.07 9.14
N GLY A 386 -20.28 3.82 9.14
CA GLY A 386 -21.16 2.64 9.07
C GLY A 386 -21.06 1.91 7.73
N TRP A 387 -21.49 0.65 7.73
CA TRP A 387 -21.62 -0.17 6.51
C TRP A 387 -23.07 -0.21 6.03
N GLU A 388 -24.02 0.10 6.92
CA GLU A 388 -25.46 -0.02 6.71
C GLU A 388 -26.10 1.31 6.30
N ALA A 389 -27.16 1.21 5.50
CA ALA A 389 -27.89 2.36 5.05
C ALA A 389 -28.50 3.17 6.22
N GLY A 390 -28.31 4.49 6.23
CA GLY A 390 -28.95 5.40 7.20
C GLY A 390 -28.25 5.51 8.57
N ALA A 391 -27.13 4.79 8.78
CA ALA A 391 -26.28 5.00 9.95
C ALA A 391 -25.39 6.24 9.74
N PHE A 392 -25.43 7.18 10.68
CA PHE A 392 -24.54 8.35 10.72
C PHE A 392 -23.87 8.52 12.09
N PRO A 393 -23.03 7.56 12.54
CA PRO A 393 -22.28 7.65 13.77
C PRO A 393 -21.43 8.93 13.81
N THR A 394 -21.40 9.53 14.99
CA THR A 394 -20.58 10.69 15.30
C THR A 394 -19.16 10.23 15.65
N GLY A 395 -18.14 10.80 14.99
CA GLY A 395 -16.72 10.52 15.26
C GLY A 395 -15.96 9.86 14.11
N GLU A 396 -14.63 9.80 14.25
CA GLU A 396 -13.76 9.10 13.30
C GLU A 396 -13.68 7.61 13.67
N GLN A 397 -14.15 6.74 12.76
CA GLN A 397 -14.13 5.28 12.98
C GLN A 397 -13.45 4.57 11.83
N ILE A 398 -12.22 4.10 12.05
CA ILE A 398 -11.45 3.33 11.09
C ILE A 398 -11.56 1.86 11.45
N LYS A 399 -12.26 1.08 10.61
CA LYS A 399 -12.63 -0.30 10.93
C LYS A 399 -12.20 -1.32 9.89
N TYR A 400 -11.50 -0.93 8.84
CA TYR A 400 -11.00 -1.86 7.82
C TYR A 400 -9.50 -2.18 7.94
N TYR A 401 -8.75 -1.40 8.73
CA TYR A 401 -7.36 -1.69 9.11
C TYR A 401 -7.08 -1.21 10.54
N GLU A 402 -5.98 -1.67 11.11
CA GLU A 402 -5.34 -1.07 12.29
C GLU A 402 -3.98 -0.48 11.89
N PRO A 403 -3.57 0.68 12.43
CA PRO A 403 -2.34 1.32 12.03
C PRO A 403 -1.10 0.52 12.48
N PRO A 404 -0.05 0.41 11.64
CA PRO A 404 1.25 -0.11 12.07
C PRO A 404 2.01 0.89 12.93
N ASN A 405 3.05 0.37 13.61
CA ASN A 405 4.11 1.22 14.10
C ASN A 405 4.98 1.67 12.91
N ARG A 406 4.70 2.87 12.40
CA ARG A 406 5.29 3.40 11.17
C ARG A 406 6.69 3.93 11.43
N ARG A 407 7.67 3.37 10.75
CA ARG A 407 9.08 3.78 10.81
C ARG A 407 9.50 4.25 9.44
N TRP A 408 9.47 5.55 9.24
CA TRP A 408 9.73 6.15 7.95
C TRP A 408 11.08 6.82 7.91
N GLY A 409 11.77 6.66 6.79
CA GLY A 409 13.02 7.34 6.53
C GLY A 409 13.18 7.61 5.04
N TYR A 410 13.88 8.69 4.71
CA TYR A 410 14.38 8.87 3.36
C TYR A 410 15.59 7.96 3.16
N ASP A 411 15.59 7.14 2.10
CA ASP A 411 16.81 6.37 1.75
C ASP A 411 17.77 7.30 1.01
N VAL A 412 18.86 7.68 1.69
CA VAL A 412 19.90 8.55 1.14
C VAL A 412 20.67 7.90 -0.02
N GLY A 413 20.54 6.58 -0.21
CA GLY A 413 20.96 5.85 -1.40
C GLY A 413 20.41 6.45 -2.69
N LEU A 414 19.20 7.04 -2.64
CA LEU A 414 18.57 7.70 -3.78
C LEU A 414 19.34 8.93 -4.28
N GLN A 415 20.18 9.56 -3.45
CA GLN A 415 21.01 10.71 -3.86
C GLN A 415 22.26 10.27 -4.64
N TYR A 416 22.76 9.06 -4.38
CA TYR A 416 23.89 8.49 -5.11
C TYR A 416 23.47 7.86 -6.44
N ALA A 417 22.18 7.50 -6.56
CA ALA A 417 21.65 6.86 -7.73
C ALA A 417 21.26 7.87 -8.82
N PRO A 418 21.44 7.52 -10.11
CA PRO A 418 20.88 8.32 -11.19
C PRO A 418 19.36 8.34 -11.12
N ALA A 419 18.75 9.42 -11.62
CA ALA A 419 17.30 9.54 -11.71
C ALA A 419 16.71 8.37 -12.51
N SER A 420 15.68 7.74 -11.97
CA SER A 420 14.97 6.64 -12.64
C SER A 420 14.27 7.12 -13.93
N PRO A 421 13.85 6.20 -14.81
CA PRO A 421 13.03 6.54 -15.96
C PRO A 421 11.78 7.35 -15.60
N VAL A 422 11.13 7.07 -14.47
CA VAL A 422 9.96 7.83 -14.04
C VAL A 422 10.37 9.21 -13.51
N ALA A 423 11.33 9.26 -12.59
CA ALA A 423 11.79 10.52 -11.99
C ALA A 423 12.34 11.50 -13.03
N SER A 424 13.12 11.02 -14.01
CA SER A 424 13.65 11.83 -15.12
C SER A 424 12.58 12.45 -16.03
N ARG A 425 11.33 11.96 -15.97
CA ARG A 425 10.19 12.52 -16.72
C ARG A 425 9.37 13.50 -15.89
N LEU A 426 9.52 13.50 -14.57
CA LEU A 426 8.86 14.44 -13.66
C LEU A 426 9.55 15.81 -13.64
N THR A 427 10.69 15.98 -14.34
CA THR A 427 11.51 17.21 -14.34
C THR A 427 10.96 18.36 -15.18
N GLN A 428 9.65 18.48 -15.38
CA GLN A 428 9.12 19.73 -15.93
C GLN A 428 9.11 20.79 -14.84
N VAL A 429 10.12 21.68 -14.88
CA VAL A 429 10.10 22.96 -14.17
C VAL A 429 8.94 23.77 -14.73
N GLY A 430 7.77 23.64 -14.10
CA GLY A 430 6.62 24.48 -14.40
C GLY A 430 6.85 25.86 -13.79
N ASN A 431 6.77 26.92 -14.60
CA ASN A 431 6.97 28.31 -14.15
C ASN A 431 5.87 28.86 -13.22
N ALA A 432 5.11 28.01 -12.53
CA ALA A 432 4.19 28.42 -11.48
C ALA A 432 3.75 27.21 -10.64
N ARG A 433 4.40 26.96 -9.49
CA ARG A 433 3.77 26.40 -8.28
C ARG A 433 4.74 26.43 -7.10
N SER A 434 4.15 26.42 -5.91
CA SER A 434 4.76 26.49 -4.58
C SER A 434 5.68 25.31 -4.29
N GLU A 435 6.86 25.29 -4.90
CA GLU A 435 7.94 24.39 -4.52
C GLU A 435 8.60 24.98 -3.26
N TYR A 436 8.50 24.26 -2.14
CA TYR A 436 9.24 24.57 -0.93
C TYR A 436 10.44 23.63 -0.87
N TYR A 437 11.62 24.13 -1.25
CA TYR A 437 12.87 23.43 -1.03
C TYR A 437 13.42 23.89 0.32
N GLU A 438 13.53 22.96 1.27
CA GLU A 438 14.38 23.17 2.44
C GLU A 438 15.72 22.51 2.13
N GLU A 439 16.65 23.30 1.62
CA GLU A 439 18.05 22.88 1.55
C GLU A 439 18.64 22.97 2.96
N LEU A 440 19.12 21.84 3.47
CA LEU A 440 19.80 21.83 4.76
C LEU A 440 21.06 22.70 4.67
N SER A 441 21.26 23.55 5.68
CA SER A 441 22.48 24.36 5.80
C SER A 441 23.72 23.46 5.77
N ILE A 442 24.85 23.98 5.27
CA ILE A 442 26.13 23.26 5.32
C ILE A 442 26.58 22.94 6.75
N ASP A 443 26.10 23.72 7.71
CA ASP A 443 26.35 23.56 9.15
C ASP A 443 25.32 22.64 9.82
N ASP A 444 24.36 22.08 9.07
CA ASP A 444 23.42 21.09 9.58
C ASP A 444 24.18 19.91 10.20
N ARG A 445 23.68 19.44 11.35
CA ARG A 445 24.37 18.44 12.16
C ARG A 445 24.53 17.10 11.44
N TYR A 446 23.65 16.76 10.51
CA TYR A 446 23.76 15.56 9.69
C TYR A 446 24.80 15.75 8.57
N ILE A 447 24.76 16.89 7.86
CA ILE A 447 25.72 17.22 6.79
C ILE A 447 27.15 17.29 7.33
N CYS A 448 27.34 17.95 8.47
CA CYS A 448 28.59 18.01 9.22
C CYS A 448 29.17 16.61 9.49
N LYS A 449 28.34 15.65 9.90
CA LYS A 449 28.79 14.28 10.18
C LYS A 449 29.21 13.50 8.97
N LEU A 450 28.44 13.59 7.88
CA LEU A 450 28.82 12.98 6.62
C LEU A 450 30.19 13.50 6.15
N ARG A 451 30.41 14.82 6.27
CA ARG A 451 31.71 15.45 5.96
C ARG A 451 32.84 14.90 6.82
N ASN A 452 32.65 14.82 8.14
CA ASN A 452 33.68 14.32 9.07
C ASN A 452 33.98 12.84 8.84
N ALA A 453 32.95 12.02 8.65
CA ALA A 453 33.10 10.60 8.37
C ALA A 453 33.82 10.34 7.02
N ALA A 454 33.63 11.22 6.03
CA ALA A 454 34.35 11.18 4.77
C ALA A 454 35.80 11.71 4.87
N ALA A 455 36.02 12.77 5.67
CA ALA A 455 37.31 13.46 5.82
C ALA A 455 38.43 12.58 6.43
N LEU A 456 38.06 11.49 7.11
CA LEU A 456 38.99 10.48 7.63
C LEU A 456 39.80 9.76 6.54
N THR A 457 39.58 10.04 5.24
CA THR A 457 40.33 9.40 4.17
C THR A 457 41.46 10.22 3.55
N THR A 458 41.62 11.56 3.70
CA THR A 458 42.84 12.24 3.17
C THR A 458 43.12 13.71 3.56
N ASP A 459 42.30 14.45 4.31
CA ASP A 459 42.54 15.91 4.44
C ASP A 459 42.34 16.45 5.86
N THR A 460 43.45 16.86 6.49
CA THR A 460 43.52 17.44 7.84
C THR A 460 43.01 18.88 7.92
N GLN A 461 42.54 19.48 6.82
CA GLN A 461 42.06 20.88 6.81
C GLN A 461 40.53 21.05 6.82
N ARG A 462 39.72 19.99 6.89
CA ARG A 462 38.24 20.07 6.85
C ARG A 462 37.51 19.81 8.16
N THR A 463 38.20 19.70 9.29
CA THR A 463 37.56 19.64 10.61
C THR A 463 37.11 21.04 11.05
N GLN A 464 36.01 21.51 10.47
CA GLN A 464 35.27 22.64 11.03
C GLN A 464 34.51 22.10 12.25
N ASP A 465 34.62 22.78 13.40
CA ASP A 465 33.95 22.37 14.63
C ASP A 465 32.46 22.22 14.38
N CYS A 466 32.00 20.98 14.37
CA CYS A 466 30.60 20.64 14.17
C CYS A 466 29.87 20.78 15.51
N PRO A 467 28.68 21.41 15.54
CA PRO A 467 27.92 21.59 16.78
C PRO A 467 27.40 20.29 17.42
#